data_AF-A0AA91T002-F1
#
_entry.id   AF-A0AA91T002-F1
#
_cell.length_a   1.000
_cell.length_b   1.000
_cell.length_c   1.000
_cell.angle_alpha   90.00
_cell.angle_beta   90.00
_cell.angle_gamma   90.00
#
_symmetry.space_group_name_H-M   'P 1'
#
loop_
_entity.id
_entity.type
_entity.pdbx_description
1 polymer ?
#
loop_
_entity_poly.entity_id
_entity_poly.type
_entity_poly.pdbx_seq_one_letter_code
_entity_poly.pdbx_strand_id
1 'polypeptide(L)' 'MIKKVATCFVAGSILPPVLTKLVLQPMYSPKPIFDEINALRTEMDQVGWIVRHEEESRGLSGDALYAPTSLYQGWH' A
#
# COMPACT_ATOMS: atom_id res chain seq x y z
N MET A 1 24.81 44.05 -4.60
CA MET A 1 23.64 43.75 -3.75
C MET A 1 22.62 42.84 -4.44
N ILE A 2 22.21 43.15 -5.67
CA ILE A 2 21.17 42.42 -6.45
C ILE A 2 21.48 40.92 -6.64
N LYS A 3 22.74 40.54 -6.90
CA LYS A 3 23.13 39.13 -7.06
C LYS A 3 22.81 38.27 -5.83
N LYS A 4 23.00 38.79 -4.60
CA LYS A 4 22.69 38.05 -3.37
C LYS A 4 21.19 37.82 -3.18
N VAL A 5 20.37 38.79 -3.56
CA VAL A 5 18.90 38.70 -3.47
C VAL A 5 18.37 37.66 -4.46
N ALA A 6 18.89 37.64 -5.68
CA ALA A 6 18.52 36.65 -6.69
C ALA A 6 18.88 35.21 -6.25
N THR A 7 20.06 35.00 -5.67
CA THR A 7 20.47 33.68 -5.15
C THR A 7 19.59 33.23 -3.99
N CYS A 8 19.19 34.13 -3.07
CA CYS A 8 18.24 33.80 -2.00
C CYS A 8 16.86 33.44 -2.54
N PHE A 9 16.38 34.09 -3.60
CA PHE A 9 15.08 33.80 -4.20
C PHE A 9 15.08 32.43 -4.91
N VAL A 10 16.15 32.12 -5.64
CA VAL A 10 16.34 30.83 -6.31
C VAL A 10 16.53 29.70 -5.29
N ALA A 11 17.31 29.93 -4.23
CA ALA A 11 17.43 28.97 -3.14
C ALA A 11 16.07 28.77 -2.43
N GLY A 12 15.34 29.85 -2.17
CA GLY A 12 14.01 29.81 -1.55
C GLY A 12 12.93 29.12 -2.40
N SER A 13 13.08 29.05 -3.72
CA SER A 13 12.14 28.33 -4.60
C SER A 13 12.52 26.87 -4.84
N ILE A 14 13.80 26.51 -4.73
CA ILE A 14 14.30 25.15 -4.94
C ILE A 14 14.29 24.32 -3.65
N LEU A 15 14.59 24.93 -2.50
CA LEU A 15 14.65 24.22 -1.22
C LEU A 15 13.31 23.59 -0.80
N PRO A 16 12.16 24.30 -0.89
CA PRO A 16 10.87 23.75 -0.46
C PRO A 16 10.41 22.49 -1.21
N PRO A 17 10.45 22.40 -2.56
CA PRO A 17 10.05 21.18 -3.27
C PRO A 17 11.03 20.02 -3.01
N VAL A 18 12.32 20.30 -2.79
CA VAL A 18 13.32 19.28 -2.45
C VAL A 18 13.06 18.71 -1.06
N LEU A 19 12.84 19.55 -0.05
CA LEU A 19 12.45 19.14 1.30
C LEU A 19 11.15 18.34 1.30
N THR A 20 10.16 18.78 0.52
CA THR A 20 8.87 18.10 0.42
C THR A 20 9.03 16.70 -0.16
N LYS A 21 9.80 16.53 -1.24
CA LYS A 21 10.00 15.21 -1.87
C LYS A 21 10.89 14.27 -1.05
N LEU A 22 11.95 14.79 -0.43
CA LEU A 22 12.96 13.95 0.23
C LEU A 22 12.68 13.68 1.70
N VAL A 23 11.91 14.55 2.37
CA VAL A 23 11.69 14.45 3.82
C VAL A 23 10.22 14.24 4.13
N LEU A 24 9.34 15.14 3.66
CA LEU A 24 7.92 15.07 4.02
C LEU A 24 7.24 13.88 3.34
N GLN A 25 7.46 13.68 2.04
CA GLN A 25 6.82 12.59 1.30
C GLN A 25 7.10 11.20 1.89
N PRO A 26 8.35 10.79 2.21
CA PRO A 26 8.59 9.51 2.87
C PRO A 26 8.07 9.45 4.31
N MET A 27 8.13 10.55 5.07
CA MET A 27 7.63 10.60 6.46
C MET A 27 6.11 10.43 6.56
N TYR A 28 5.37 10.99 5.59
CA TYR A 28 3.92 10.89 5.51
C TYR A 28 3.44 9.85 4.50
N SER A 29 4.35 9.05 3.93
CA SER A 29 3.94 8.03 2.97
C SER A 29 3.26 6.90 3.73
N PRO A 30 1.98 6.57 3.42
CA PRO A 30 1.31 5.41 3.98
C PRO A 30 1.80 4.09 3.35
N LYS A 31 2.81 4.11 2.48
CA LYS A 31 3.40 2.92 1.84
C LYS A 31 3.60 1.72 2.78
N PRO A 32 4.28 1.85 3.93
CA PRO A 32 4.48 0.69 4.82
C PRO A 32 3.16 0.09 5.29
N ILE A 33 2.14 0.91 5.55
CA ILE A 33 0.81 0.44 5.98
C ILE A 33 0.11 -0.30 4.84
N PHE A 34 0.18 0.22 3.62
CA PHE A 34 -0.40 -0.47 2.45
C PHE A 34 0.32 -1.79 2.14
N ASP A 35 1.63 -1.84 2.32
CA ASP A 35 2.42 -3.06 2.14
C ASP A 35 2.04 -4.12 3.20
N GLU A 36 1.86 -3.71 4.46
CA GLU A 36 1.38 -4.59 5.54
C GLU A 36 -0.04 -5.11 5.27
N ILE A 37 -0.96 -4.25 4.82
CA ILE A 37 -2.32 -4.66 4.46
C ILE A 37 -2.30 -5.69 3.32
N ASN A 38 -1.43 -5.50 2.32
CA ASN A 38 -1.28 -6.45 1.21
C ASN A 38 -0.66 -7.78 1.67
N ALA A 39 0.29 -7.74 2.61
CA ALA A 39 0.86 -8.94 3.20
C ALA A 39 -0.19 -9.74 3.97
N LEU A 40 -0.92 -9.10 4.88
CA LEU A 40 -2.02 -9.71 5.65
C LEU A 40 -3.09 -10.30 4.74
N ARG A 41 -3.42 -9.60 3.66
CA ARG A 41 -4.37 -10.09 2.65
C ARG A 41 -3.88 -11.37 1.99
N THR A 42 -2.60 -11.43 1.64
CA THR A 42 -2.00 -12.61 1.00
C THR A 42 -2.01 -13.81 1.95
N GLU A 43 -1.71 -13.59 3.23
CA GLU A 43 -1.78 -14.63 4.26
C GLU A 43 -3.23 -15.11 4.45
N MET A 44 -4.20 -14.20 4.49
CA MET A 44 -5.62 -14.57 4.58
C MET A 44 -6.07 -15.44 3.41
N ASP A 45 -5.70 -15.06 2.17
CA ASP A 45 -6.05 -15.85 0.99
C ASP A 45 -5.43 -17.25 1.05
N GLN A 46 -4.18 -17.39 1.51
CA GLN A 46 -3.53 -18.69 1.70
C GLN A 46 -4.26 -19.57 2.72
N VAL A 47 -4.62 -19.01 3.88
CA VAL A 47 -5.37 -19.74 4.91
C VAL A 47 -6.73 -20.17 4.37
N GLY A 48 -7.42 -19.30 3.63
CA GLY A 48 -8.70 -19.63 3.01
C GLY A 48 -8.60 -20.78 2.01
N TRP A 49 -7.54 -20.83 1.20
CA TRP A 49 -7.30 -21.96 0.29
C TRP A 49 -7.04 -23.27 1.03
N ILE A 50 -6.28 -23.24 2.13
CA ILE A 50 -6.03 -24.44 2.94
C ILE A 50 -7.33 -24.95 3.55
N VAL A 51 -8.14 -24.06 4.13
CA VAL A 51 -9.44 -24.41 4.72
C VAL A 51 -10.37 -25.01 3.66
N ARG A 52 -10.43 -24.41 2.47
CA ARG A 52 -11.21 -24.96 1.35
C ARG A 52 -10.76 -26.35 0.97
N HIS A 53 -9.46 -26.59 0.88
CA HIS A 53 -8.93 -27.91 0.53
C HIS A 53 -9.28 -28.98 1.59
N GLU A 54 -9.21 -28.61 2.87
CA GLU A 54 -9.66 -29.46 3.98
C GLU A 54 -11.17 -29.74 3.93
N GLU A 55 -11.99 -28.74 3.63
CA GLU A 55 -13.44 -28.89 3.49
C GLU A 55 -13.84 -29.79 2.31
N GLU A 56 -13.19 -29.59 1.15
CA GLU A 56 -13.37 -30.44 -0.03
C GLU A 56 -12.96 -31.90 0.26
N SER A 57 -11.87 -32.11 1.00
CA SER A 57 -11.45 -33.46 1.42
C SER A 57 -12.45 -34.16 2.35
N ARG A 58 -13.26 -33.38 3.07
CA ARG A 58 -14.34 -33.87 3.95
C ARG A 58 -15.68 -34.00 3.23
N GLY A 59 -15.73 -33.73 1.93
CA GLY A 59 -16.95 -33.78 1.12
C GLY A 59 -17.90 -32.59 1.30
N LEU A 60 -17.44 -31.50 1.94
CA LEU A 60 -18.19 -30.26 2.08
C LEU A 60 -17.95 -29.39 0.84
N SER A 61 -18.71 -29.62 -0.23
CA SER A 61 -18.66 -28.77 -1.43
C SER A 61 -19.70 -27.64 -1.30
N GLY A 62 -19.28 -26.48 -0.81
CA GLY A 62 -20.11 -25.30 -0.77
C GLY A 62 -19.36 -24.07 -1.26
N ASP A 63 -19.81 -23.49 -2.37
CA ASP A 63 -19.44 -22.13 -2.82
C ASP A 63 -19.77 -21.02 -1.77
N ALA A 64 -20.26 -21.40 -0.59
CA ALA A 64 -20.68 -20.52 0.49
C ALA A 64 -19.60 -20.27 1.57
N LEU A 65 -18.46 -20.99 1.59
CA LEU A 65 -17.57 -20.96 2.76
C LEU A 65 -16.32 -20.07 2.69
N TYR A 66 -15.81 -19.69 1.51
CA TYR A 66 -14.72 -18.70 1.44
C TYR A 66 -14.60 -18.07 0.05
N ALA A 67 -14.73 -16.75 -0.03
CA ALA A 67 -14.40 -15.97 -1.22
C ALA A 67 -13.04 -15.30 -1.00
N PRO A 68 -12.00 -15.62 -1.80
CA PRO A 68 -10.69 -15.00 -1.63
C PRO A 68 -10.81 -13.49 -1.76
N THR A 69 -10.11 -12.79 -0.86
CA THR A 69 -10.20 -11.34 -0.75
C THR A 69 -9.74 -10.65 -2.04
N SER A 70 -8.87 -11.30 -2.84
CA SER A 70 -8.49 -10.91 -4.20
C SER A 70 -9.66 -10.69 -5.17
N LEU A 71 -10.82 -11.33 -4.98
CA LEU A 71 -12.01 -11.11 -5.84
C LEU A 71 -12.63 -9.70 -5.68
N TYR A 72 -12.42 -9.05 -4.54
CA TYR A 72 -12.98 -7.72 -4.26
C TYR A 72 -12.09 -6.56 -4.76
N GLN A 73 -10.99 -6.86 -5.47
CA GLN A 73 -9.99 -5.87 -5.88
C GLN A 73 -10.42 -4.96 -7.04
N GLY A 74 -11.51 -5.29 -7.75
CA GLY A 74 -12.02 -4.55 -8.90
C GLY A 74 -13.29 -3.72 -8.66
N TRP A 75 -13.78 -3.65 -7.43
CA TRP A 75 -14.97 -2.87 -7.07
C TRP A 75 -14.53 -1.51 -6.52
N HIS A 76 -14.04 -0.63 -7.39
CA HIS A 76 -13.75 0.77 -7.07
C HIS A 76 -14.08 1.67 -8.26
#